data_AF-A0A2H6KFS8-F1
#
_entry.id   AF-A0A2H6KFS8-F1
#
_cell.length_a   1.000
_cell.length_b   1.000
_cell.length_c   1.000
_cell.angle_alpha   90.00
_cell.angle_beta   90.00
_cell.angle_gamma   90.00
#
_symmetry.space_group_name_H-M   'P 1'
#
loop_
_entity.id
_entity.type
_entity.pdbx_description
1 polymer ?
#
loop_
_entity_poly.entity_id
_entity_poly.type
_entity_poly.pdbx_seq_one_letter_code
_entity_poly.pdbx_strand_id
1 'polypeptide(L)'
;MASQRDEREMKASPGGDPSSDLASRVSVGGDKDGEDDRRTDKLEQVKEWKNRLDEFMSYTHTVLNDVLGDTRPDATSELSSRPVNSPSGNGGSCCSPQQHTLGADPPSIQSSSQTAQKIDGGPKCACKSPNITNVDKAAYHALTEPPRNVKECMDWLIALKGKDPEKNLKALGEAVYKFLADKPVGKMQVPALENVKLISKEFLQQPKLKYWRPSQRVLRRLNLPSDEKPGGSVRRQLRYRRSDYENVIQTMGAKPEDIAEELADVVSGCEKFLKCIKNPGQYKSAYCPEATWDASFANDTEACAVILVGIGPMLYAGTRSLIEAWLDAFWRCPPFIAYNRMRELVKVLGFVEPECRASPRTSDVDKALCRLDDNELYTVYDLSGFWAFY
;
A
#
# COMPACT_ATOMS: atom_id res chain seq x y z
N MET A 1 24.72 -52.93 48.03
CA MET A 1 24.05 -53.15 46.75
C MET A 1 24.92 -52.55 45.66
N ALA A 2 25.64 -53.39 44.93
CA ALA A 2 26.56 -53.00 43.87
C ALA A 2 25.84 -53.09 42.52
N SER A 3 25.93 -52.04 41.69
CA SER A 3 25.36 -52.01 40.34
C SER A 3 26.51 -52.10 39.34
N GLN A 4 26.57 -53.23 38.63
CA GLN A 4 27.54 -53.52 37.58
C GLN A 4 27.19 -52.77 36.30
N ARG A 5 28.25 -52.25 35.66
CA ARG A 5 28.27 -51.54 34.38
C ARG A 5 28.68 -52.58 33.32
N ASP A 6 27.81 -52.86 32.35
CA ASP A 6 28.14 -53.73 31.22
C ASP A 6 28.79 -52.90 30.10
N GLU A 7 30.06 -53.17 29.85
CA GLU A 7 30.79 -52.79 28.64
C GLU A 7 30.53 -53.86 27.57
N ARG A 8 30.06 -53.45 26.39
CA ARG A 8 30.06 -54.31 25.19
C ARG A 8 31.10 -53.80 24.20
N GLU A 9 32.16 -54.58 24.07
CA GLU A 9 33.12 -54.55 22.96
C GLU A 9 32.39 -54.80 21.63
N MET A 10 32.65 -53.95 20.62
CA MET A 10 32.41 -54.29 19.22
C MET A 10 33.73 -54.75 18.59
N LYS A 11 33.78 -56.04 18.22
CA LYS A 11 34.83 -56.61 17.37
C LYS A 11 34.59 -56.20 15.92
N ALA A 12 35.64 -55.69 15.28
CA ALA A 12 35.72 -55.53 13.83
C ALA A 12 36.02 -56.87 13.15
N SER A 13 35.36 -57.13 12.01
CA SER A 13 35.75 -58.17 11.06
C SER A 13 36.27 -57.55 9.76
N PRO A 14 37.33 -58.10 9.13
CA PRO A 14 37.88 -57.62 7.89
C PRO A 14 37.39 -58.40 6.66
N GLY A 15 37.51 -57.77 5.49
CA GLY A 15 37.30 -58.37 4.17
C GLY A 15 35.96 -57.96 3.56
N GLY A 16 35.85 -57.52 2.32
CA GLY A 16 36.76 -57.49 1.18
C GLY A 16 35.85 -57.23 -0.02
N ASP A 17 36.24 -56.33 -0.91
CA ASP A 17 35.51 -55.93 -2.12
C ASP A 17 35.16 -57.14 -3.02
N PRO A 18 34.06 -57.06 -3.79
CA PRO A 18 34.29 -56.71 -5.18
C PRO A 18 33.25 -55.75 -5.78
N SER A 19 33.79 -54.92 -6.68
CA SER A 19 33.13 -54.12 -7.69
C SER A 19 31.79 -54.67 -8.20
N SER A 20 30.75 -53.86 -8.12
CA SER A 20 29.54 -54.01 -8.93
C SER A 20 29.25 -52.70 -9.66
N ASP A 21 29.22 -52.80 -10.99
CA ASP A 21 28.88 -51.78 -11.96
C ASP A 21 27.60 -51.00 -11.61
N LEU A 22 27.73 -49.68 -11.49
CA LEU A 22 26.62 -48.72 -11.41
C LEU A 22 26.58 -47.92 -12.72
N ALA A 23 26.13 -48.60 -13.79
CA ALA A 23 25.72 -47.96 -15.03
C ALA A 23 24.22 -48.19 -15.26
N SER A 24 23.50 -47.10 -15.53
CA SER A 24 22.12 -47.02 -16.03
C SER A 24 20.97 -47.34 -15.04
N ARG A 25 20.57 -46.31 -14.29
CA ARG A 25 19.13 -45.97 -14.14
C ARG A 25 18.97 -44.46 -14.11
N VAL A 26 18.85 -43.89 -15.30
CA VAL A 26 18.30 -42.54 -15.49
C VAL A 26 16.82 -42.62 -15.10
N SER A 27 16.47 -42.06 -13.95
CA SER A 27 15.07 -41.79 -13.59
C SER A 27 14.72 -40.40 -14.13
N VAL A 28 14.14 -40.37 -15.33
CA VAL A 28 13.47 -39.18 -15.88
C VAL A 28 12.08 -39.15 -15.27
N GLY A 29 11.97 -38.60 -14.07
CA GLY A 29 10.71 -38.29 -13.39
C GLY A 29 10.68 -36.80 -13.09
N GLY A 30 10.52 -35.98 -14.14
CA GLY A 30 10.40 -34.54 -14.01
C GLY A 30 8.95 -34.14 -13.74
N ASP A 31 8.53 -34.20 -12.47
CA ASP A 31 7.31 -33.52 -12.02
C ASP A 31 7.57 -32.01 -11.99
N LYS A 32 7.32 -31.33 -13.12
CA LYS A 32 7.35 -29.86 -13.22
C LYS A 32 5.97 -29.23 -13.46
N ASP A 33 4.91 -30.01 -13.59
CA ASP A 33 3.58 -29.51 -13.99
C ASP A 33 2.58 -29.27 -12.85
N GLY A 34 2.99 -29.34 -11.58
CA GLY A 34 2.05 -29.26 -10.44
C GLY A 34 1.82 -27.87 -9.83
N GLU A 35 2.63 -26.87 -10.18
CA GLU A 35 2.67 -25.60 -9.42
C GLU A 35 1.99 -24.42 -10.13
N ASP A 36 2.01 -24.38 -11.47
CA ASP A 36 1.25 -23.39 -12.25
C ASP A 36 -0.26 -23.67 -12.21
N ASP A 37 -0.67 -24.94 -12.28
CA ASP A 37 -2.09 -25.33 -12.09
C ASP A 37 -2.64 -24.86 -10.75
N ARG A 38 -1.81 -24.85 -9.70
CA ARG A 38 -2.20 -24.42 -8.36
C ARG A 38 -2.28 -22.90 -8.19
N ARG A 39 -1.65 -22.13 -9.07
CA ARG A 39 -1.75 -20.65 -9.11
C ARG A 39 -3.00 -20.23 -9.88
N THR A 40 -3.27 -20.88 -11.00
CA THR A 40 -4.48 -20.65 -11.81
C THR A 40 -5.74 -20.93 -10.98
N ASP A 41 -5.77 -22.04 -10.25
CA ASP A 41 -6.90 -22.42 -9.40
C ASP A 41 -7.17 -21.40 -8.25
N LYS A 42 -6.12 -20.80 -7.68
CA LYS A 42 -6.29 -19.74 -6.67
C LYS A 42 -6.79 -18.43 -7.27
N LEU A 43 -6.32 -18.07 -8.46
CA LEU A 43 -6.77 -16.86 -9.15
C LEU A 43 -8.24 -17.02 -9.58
N GLU A 44 -8.63 -18.20 -10.05
CA GLU A 44 -10.02 -18.54 -10.35
C GLU A 44 -10.88 -18.52 -9.09
N GLN A 45 -10.43 -19.11 -7.98
CA GLN A 45 -11.16 -19.04 -6.71
C GLN A 45 -11.34 -17.61 -6.22
N VAL A 46 -10.31 -16.75 -6.36
CA VAL A 46 -10.42 -15.32 -5.98
C VAL A 46 -11.37 -14.57 -6.92
N LYS A 47 -11.34 -14.85 -8.23
CA LYS A 47 -12.28 -14.26 -9.20
C LYS A 47 -13.72 -14.70 -8.93
N GLU A 48 -13.93 -15.99 -8.68
CA GLU A 48 -15.24 -16.55 -8.30
C GLU A 48 -15.73 -15.93 -6.99
N TRP A 49 -14.84 -15.79 -6.01
CA TRP A 49 -15.16 -15.12 -4.74
C TRP A 49 -15.53 -13.65 -4.94
N LYS A 50 -14.80 -12.93 -5.79
CA LYS A 50 -15.11 -11.54 -6.13
C LYS A 50 -16.47 -11.43 -6.81
N ASN A 51 -16.78 -12.33 -7.75
CA ASN A 51 -18.08 -12.36 -8.41
C ASN A 51 -19.22 -12.65 -7.42
N ARG A 52 -19.02 -13.60 -6.48
CA ARG A 52 -20.01 -13.89 -5.43
C ARG A 52 -20.19 -12.72 -4.47
N LEU A 53 -19.11 -11.99 -4.17
CA LEU A 53 -19.16 -10.78 -3.36
C LEU A 53 -19.95 -9.67 -4.08
N ASP A 54 -19.68 -9.43 -5.36
CA ASP A 54 -20.39 -8.46 -6.18
C ASP A 54 -21.89 -8.80 -6.29
N GLU A 55 -22.22 -10.08 -6.47
CA GLU A 55 -23.60 -10.59 -6.47
C GLU A 55 -24.29 -10.37 -5.11
N PHE A 56 -23.62 -10.72 -4.01
CA PHE A 56 -24.13 -10.46 -2.66
C PHE A 56 -24.36 -8.97 -2.41
N MET A 57 -23.43 -8.11 -2.82
CA MET A 57 -23.55 -6.67 -2.69
C MET A 57 -24.73 -6.12 -3.52
N SER A 58 -24.93 -6.63 -4.73
CA SER A 58 -26.11 -6.31 -5.55
C SER A 58 -27.41 -6.70 -4.85
N TYR A 59 -27.47 -7.91 -4.28
CA TYR A 59 -28.63 -8.40 -3.54
C TYR A 59 -28.94 -7.54 -2.30
N THR A 60 -27.93 -7.21 -1.49
CA THR A 60 -28.13 -6.35 -0.31
C THR A 60 -28.57 -4.93 -0.68
N HIS A 61 -28.10 -4.38 -1.80
CA HIS A 61 -28.58 -3.09 -2.31
C HIS A 61 -30.05 -3.14 -2.72
N THR A 62 -30.49 -4.21 -3.39
CA THR A 62 -31.91 -4.41 -3.75
C THR A 62 -32.78 -4.53 -2.51
N VAL A 63 -32.40 -5.37 -1.54
CA VAL A 63 -33.16 -5.54 -0.28
C VAL A 63 -33.24 -4.23 0.50
N LEU A 64 -32.15 -3.45 0.59
CA LEU A 64 -32.16 -2.15 1.24
C LEU A 64 -33.06 -1.15 0.51
N ASN A 65 -33.08 -1.16 -0.82
CA ASN A 65 -33.93 -0.28 -1.61
C ASN A 65 -35.42 -0.67 -1.50
N ASP A 66 -35.76 -1.96 -1.43
CA ASP A 66 -37.14 -2.42 -1.23
C ASP A 66 -37.65 -2.04 0.18
N VAL A 67 -36.84 -2.25 1.21
CA VAL A 67 -37.18 -1.90 2.60
C VAL A 67 -37.32 -0.38 2.79
N LEU A 68 -36.50 0.42 2.12
CA LEU A 68 -36.58 1.89 2.14
C LEU A 68 -37.66 2.44 1.19
N GLY A 69 -38.03 1.70 0.14
CA GLY A 69 -39.10 2.04 -0.78
C GLY A 69 -40.49 1.91 -0.16
N ASP A 70 -40.68 0.90 0.70
CA ASP A 70 -41.94 0.65 1.43
C ASP A 70 -42.18 1.59 2.62
N THR A 71 -41.21 2.43 2.99
CA THR A 71 -41.35 3.43 4.07
C THR A 71 -41.72 4.82 3.57
N ARG A 72 -42.39 4.92 2.41
CA ARG A 72 -43.06 6.16 1.99
C ARG A 72 -44.39 6.27 2.74
N PRO A 73 -44.57 7.21 3.69
CA PRO A 73 -45.82 7.32 4.41
C PRO A 73 -46.89 7.89 3.48
N ASP A 74 -47.88 7.08 3.14
CA ASP A 74 -49.18 7.54 2.62
C ASP A 74 -49.90 8.32 3.73
N ALA A 75 -49.52 9.58 3.89
CA ALA A 75 -50.10 10.50 4.85
C ALA A 75 -50.51 11.81 4.17
N THR A 76 -51.30 11.73 3.10
CA THR A 76 -52.13 12.85 2.63
C THR A 76 -53.33 12.32 1.87
N SER A 77 -54.35 11.85 2.59
CA SER A 77 -55.72 11.78 2.09
C SER A 77 -56.67 11.83 3.29
N GLU A 78 -57.66 12.71 3.17
CA GLU A 78 -58.78 12.91 4.09
C GLU A 78 -58.56 13.84 5.30
N LEU A 79 -58.82 15.14 5.09
CA LEU A 79 -59.70 15.86 5.99
C LEU A 79 -60.50 16.95 5.22
N SER A 80 -61.82 16.73 5.22
CA SER A 80 -62.88 17.73 5.29
C SER A 80 -63.32 18.50 4.03
N SER A 81 -64.35 17.92 3.40
CA SER A 81 -65.39 18.61 2.66
C SER A 81 -66.40 19.30 3.61
N ARG A 82 -66.63 20.61 3.45
CA ARG A 82 -67.97 21.25 3.40
C ARG A 82 -67.91 22.77 3.12
N PRO A 83 -69.00 23.35 2.54
CA PRO A 83 -69.00 24.63 1.84
C PRO A 83 -69.61 25.77 2.68
N VAL A 84 -69.30 27.04 2.37
CA VAL A 84 -70.19 28.23 2.52
C VAL A 84 -69.53 29.47 1.86
N ASN A 85 -70.21 29.97 0.81
CA ASN A 85 -70.47 31.35 0.36
C ASN A 85 -69.37 32.45 0.32
N SER A 86 -69.01 32.83 -0.93
CA SER A 86 -68.84 34.16 -1.59
C SER A 86 -68.96 35.49 -0.81
N PRO A 87 -68.65 36.68 -1.43
CA PRO A 87 -67.61 37.08 -2.39
C PRO A 87 -66.97 38.46 -2.04
N SER A 88 -66.02 38.96 -2.86
CA SER A 88 -65.58 40.37 -3.06
C SER A 88 -64.04 40.44 -3.06
N GLY A 89 -63.32 41.01 -4.03
CA GLY A 89 -63.71 41.78 -5.19
C GLY A 89 -62.44 42.35 -5.85
N ASN A 90 -62.50 42.46 -7.18
CA ASN A 90 -61.87 43.42 -8.07
C ASN A 90 -60.35 43.72 -8.07
N GLY A 91 -59.78 43.49 -9.26
CA GLY A 91 -58.98 44.49 -10.00
C GLY A 91 -57.48 44.48 -9.68
N GLY A 92 -56.55 44.33 -10.63
CA GLY A 92 -56.59 44.66 -12.04
C GLY A 92 -55.47 45.67 -12.35
N SER A 93 -54.85 45.51 -13.53
CA SER A 93 -53.93 46.44 -14.21
C SER A 93 -52.44 46.30 -13.84
N CYS A 94 -51.53 45.82 -14.68
CA CYS A 94 -51.16 46.17 -16.08
C CYS A 94 -50.24 47.41 -16.21
N CYS A 95 -49.10 47.14 -16.88
CA CYS A 95 -48.30 48.00 -17.78
C CYS A 95 -47.50 49.17 -17.20
N SER A 96 -46.18 49.22 -17.50
CA SER A 96 -45.59 50.16 -18.49
C SER A 96 -44.03 50.28 -18.40
N PRO A 97 -43.36 50.90 -19.42
CA PRO A 97 -42.09 50.43 -19.98
C PRO A 97 -40.93 51.47 -20.07
N GLN A 98 -39.80 51.01 -20.65
CA GLN A 98 -38.89 51.70 -21.62
C GLN A 98 -38.16 53.04 -21.29
N GLN A 99 -36.82 53.07 -21.41
CA GLN A 99 -36.00 53.75 -22.47
C GLN A 99 -34.65 54.39 -22.04
N HIS A 100 -33.61 54.15 -22.91
CA HIS A 100 -32.47 55.01 -23.33
C HIS A 100 -31.44 55.54 -22.28
N THR A 101 -30.12 55.73 -22.51
CA THR A 101 -29.30 55.99 -23.70
C THR A 101 -27.78 55.94 -23.37
N LEU A 102 -26.95 55.85 -24.43
CA LEU A 102 -25.61 56.45 -24.65
C LEU A 102 -24.35 55.69 -24.19
N GLY A 103 -23.40 55.62 -25.13
CA GLY A 103 -22.11 54.95 -25.03
C GLY A 103 -20.94 55.89 -24.76
N ALA A 104 -19.75 55.30 -24.68
CA ALA A 104 -18.46 55.93 -24.87
C ALA A 104 -17.37 54.85 -25.03
N ASP A 105 -16.42 55.15 -25.92
CA ASP A 105 -15.29 54.33 -26.36
C ASP A 105 -14.28 53.96 -25.26
N PRO A 106 -13.49 52.87 -25.42
CA PRO A 106 -12.34 52.59 -24.58
C PRO A 106 -11.07 53.29 -25.09
N PRO A 107 -10.20 53.84 -24.22
CA PRO A 107 -8.90 54.31 -24.64
C PRO A 107 -7.89 53.16 -24.73
N SER A 108 -7.18 53.16 -25.86
CA SER A 108 -5.88 52.53 -26.07
C SER A 108 -4.83 53.09 -25.10
N ILE A 109 -4.07 52.23 -24.42
CA ILE A 109 -2.78 52.61 -23.83
C ILE A 109 -1.71 51.62 -24.24
N GLN A 110 -0.63 52.22 -24.72
CA GLN A 110 0.59 51.66 -25.29
C GLN A 110 1.47 50.96 -24.26
N SER A 111 2.27 50.06 -24.82
CA SER A 111 3.46 49.40 -24.29
C SER A 111 4.42 50.32 -23.53
N SER A 112 5.00 49.83 -22.43
CA SER A 112 6.35 50.22 -22.04
C SER A 112 7.03 49.14 -21.20
N SER A 113 8.12 48.62 -21.75
CA SER A 113 9.12 47.79 -21.13
C SER A 113 9.86 48.57 -20.04
N GLN A 114 9.99 48.03 -18.83
CA GLN A 114 11.14 48.32 -17.97
C GLN A 114 11.59 47.07 -17.20
N THR A 115 12.88 46.79 -17.39
CA THR A 115 13.77 45.87 -16.72
C THR A 115 13.75 46.07 -15.20
N ALA A 116 13.55 45.01 -14.42
CA ALA A 116 13.76 45.02 -12.97
C ALA A 116 14.70 43.88 -12.56
N GLN A 117 15.56 44.24 -11.62
CA GLN A 117 16.84 43.62 -11.29
C GLN A 117 16.71 42.28 -10.56
N LYS A 118 17.71 41.44 -10.82
CA LYS A 118 18.07 40.20 -10.15
C LYS A 118 18.30 40.46 -8.65
N ILE A 119 17.44 39.91 -7.80
CA ILE A 119 17.72 39.77 -6.36
C ILE A 119 18.07 38.29 -6.12
N ASP A 120 19.37 38.01 -6.14
CA ASP A 120 19.96 36.80 -5.56
C ASP A 120 19.79 36.89 -4.03
N GLY A 121 18.88 36.07 -3.48
CA GLY A 121 18.57 36.09 -2.05
C GLY A 121 17.55 35.05 -1.65
N GLY A 122 17.72 33.81 -2.08
CA GLY A 122 16.90 32.70 -1.59
C GLY A 122 17.09 32.52 -0.07
N PRO A 123 16.02 32.30 0.71
CA PRO A 123 16.14 32.15 2.16
C PRO A 123 16.87 30.85 2.47
N LYS A 124 18.11 30.96 2.97
CA LYS A 124 18.79 29.85 3.66
C LYS A 124 18.06 29.59 4.96
N CYS A 125 17.09 28.68 4.92
CA CYS A 125 16.41 28.19 6.11
C CYS A 125 17.34 27.21 6.83
N ALA A 126 17.92 27.66 7.94
CA ALA A 126 18.72 26.83 8.82
C ALA A 126 17.79 25.94 9.66
N CYS A 127 17.52 24.72 9.22
CA CYS A 127 16.72 23.76 9.98
C CYS A 127 17.61 22.93 10.92
N LYS A 128 17.53 23.24 12.22
CA LYS A 128 17.87 22.29 13.29
C LYS A 128 16.82 21.17 13.29
N SER A 129 17.26 19.91 13.42
CA SER A 129 16.37 18.74 13.51
C SER A 129 15.33 18.89 14.63
N PRO A 130 14.03 18.60 14.38
CA PRO A 130 13.00 18.74 15.40
C PRO A 130 12.99 17.54 16.35
N ASN A 131 12.91 17.86 17.64
CA ASN A 131 12.73 16.92 18.73
C ASN A 131 11.26 16.45 18.76
N ILE A 132 11.05 15.14 18.89
CA ILE A 132 9.76 14.47 18.79
C ILE A 132 8.94 14.80 20.03
N THR A 133 7.87 15.61 19.93
CA THR A 133 6.65 15.39 20.74
C THR A 133 5.44 16.29 20.43
N ASN A 134 5.56 17.40 19.70
CA ASN A 134 4.38 18.14 19.21
C ASN A 134 4.83 19.16 18.17
N VAL A 135 4.70 18.83 16.88
CA VAL A 135 5.07 19.72 15.78
C VAL A 135 3.97 19.57 14.75
N ASP A 136 3.39 20.68 14.29
CA ASP A 136 2.78 20.76 12.96
C ASP A 136 3.76 20.12 11.99
N LYS A 137 3.58 18.82 11.71
CA LYS A 137 4.67 17.99 11.18
C LYS A 137 5.11 18.61 9.87
N ALA A 138 6.29 19.24 9.90
CA ALA A 138 6.83 19.91 8.74
C ALA A 138 6.94 18.86 7.64
N ALA A 139 6.39 19.16 6.46
CA ALA A 139 6.51 18.28 5.33
C ALA A 139 8.02 18.06 5.02
N TYR A 140 8.40 16.84 4.72
CA TYR A 140 9.74 16.49 4.30
C TYR A 140 10.09 17.25 3.02
N HIS A 141 11.32 17.76 2.97
CA HIS A 141 11.78 18.60 1.86
C HIS A 141 12.52 17.80 0.78
N ALA A 142 12.89 16.56 1.08
CA ALA A 142 13.57 15.68 0.15
C ALA A 142 13.00 14.26 0.21
N LEU A 143 12.99 13.58 -0.94
CA LEU A 143 12.61 12.16 -1.01
C LEU A 143 13.67 11.23 -0.40
N THR A 144 14.87 11.75 -0.09
CA THR A 144 15.90 11.00 0.64
C THR A 144 15.55 10.77 2.11
N GLU A 145 14.54 11.48 2.63
CA GLU A 145 14.01 11.27 3.98
C GLU A 145 13.05 10.07 3.98
N PRO A 146 13.38 8.95 4.66
CA PRO A 146 12.60 7.73 4.58
C PRO A 146 11.25 7.87 5.32
N PRO A 147 10.16 7.35 4.73
CA PRO A 147 8.85 7.23 5.38
C PRO A 147 8.90 6.52 6.74
N ARG A 148 8.01 6.92 7.67
CA ARG A 148 7.90 6.30 9.01
C ARG A 148 6.59 5.56 9.29
N ASN A 149 5.66 5.59 8.36
CA ASN A 149 4.39 4.86 8.40
C ASN A 149 3.85 4.66 6.97
N VAL A 150 2.76 3.91 6.82
CA VAL A 150 2.18 3.60 5.50
C VAL A 150 1.68 4.84 4.76
N LYS A 151 1.05 5.81 5.45
CA LYS A 151 0.66 7.08 4.83
C LYS A 151 1.87 7.77 4.20
N GLU A 152 2.98 7.86 4.93
CA GLU A 152 4.22 8.44 4.42
C GLU A 152 4.80 7.64 3.26
N CYS A 153 4.69 6.30 3.25
CA CYS A 153 5.11 5.50 2.09
C CYS A 153 4.30 5.85 0.84
N MET A 154 2.98 5.98 0.98
CA MET A 154 2.09 6.36 -0.13
C MET A 154 2.38 7.78 -0.61
N ASP A 155 2.54 8.73 0.31
CA ASP A 155 2.90 10.12 -0.02
C ASP A 155 4.27 10.18 -0.74
N TRP A 156 5.25 9.39 -0.30
CA TRP A 156 6.57 9.30 -0.92
C TRP A 156 6.50 8.77 -2.35
N LEU A 157 5.76 7.68 -2.59
CA LEU A 157 5.58 7.10 -3.93
C LEU A 157 4.89 8.08 -4.89
N ILE A 158 3.90 8.83 -4.40
CA ILE A 158 3.17 9.82 -5.19
C ILE A 158 4.04 11.06 -5.47
N ALA A 159 4.84 11.50 -4.50
CA ALA A 159 5.79 12.60 -4.70
C ALA A 159 6.92 12.20 -5.68
N LEU A 160 7.41 10.97 -5.58
CA LEU A 160 8.40 10.39 -6.48
C LEU A 160 7.94 10.37 -7.94
N LYS A 161 6.66 10.07 -8.17
CA LYS A 161 6.04 10.14 -9.50
C LYS A 161 6.29 11.50 -10.16
N GLY A 162 6.17 12.60 -9.40
CA GLY A 162 6.47 13.95 -9.87
C GLY A 162 5.64 14.38 -11.09
N LYS A 163 6.21 15.24 -11.93
CA LYS A 163 5.57 15.76 -13.15
C LYS A 163 5.70 14.84 -14.36
N ASP A 164 6.75 14.03 -14.39
CA ASP A 164 7.06 13.09 -15.47
C ASP A 164 7.03 11.65 -14.92
N PRO A 165 5.83 11.06 -14.76
CA PRO A 165 5.65 9.76 -14.13
C PRO A 165 6.43 8.66 -14.87
N GLU A 166 6.39 8.67 -16.20
CA GLU A 166 7.01 7.64 -17.04
C GLU A 166 8.53 7.63 -16.86
N LYS A 167 9.17 8.81 -16.98
CA LYS A 167 10.61 8.92 -16.80
C LYS A 167 11.05 8.54 -15.38
N ASN A 168 10.36 9.05 -14.36
CA ASN A 168 10.77 8.85 -12.96
C ASN A 168 10.59 7.39 -12.51
N LEU A 169 9.47 6.76 -12.87
CA LEU A 169 9.21 5.37 -12.52
C LEU A 169 10.09 4.41 -13.31
N LYS A 170 10.42 4.72 -14.57
CA LYS A 170 11.43 3.97 -15.33
C LYS A 170 12.80 4.04 -14.66
N ALA A 171 13.23 5.23 -14.27
CA ALA A 171 14.51 5.41 -13.58
C ALA A 171 14.54 4.68 -12.21
N LEU A 172 13.42 4.67 -11.48
CA LEU A 172 13.27 3.87 -10.27
C LEU A 172 13.35 2.37 -10.55
N GLY A 173 12.63 1.87 -11.57
CA GLY A 173 12.66 0.46 -11.98
C GLY A 173 14.06 0.00 -12.35
N GLU A 174 14.80 0.80 -13.11
CA GLU A 174 16.22 0.56 -13.43
C GLU A 174 17.11 0.54 -12.18
N ALA A 175 16.90 1.47 -11.25
CA ALA A 175 17.69 1.54 -10.02
C ALA A 175 17.43 0.32 -9.13
N VAL A 176 16.17 -0.08 -8.97
CA VAL A 176 15.76 -1.26 -8.19
C VAL A 176 16.27 -2.54 -8.84
N TYR A 177 16.18 -2.66 -10.17
CA TYR A 177 16.75 -3.78 -10.91
C TYR A 177 18.25 -3.90 -10.64
N LYS A 178 19.03 -2.83 -10.87
CA LYS A 178 20.48 -2.82 -10.62
C LYS A 178 20.82 -3.14 -9.16
N PHE A 179 19.99 -2.65 -8.23
CA PHE A 179 20.18 -2.90 -6.80
C PHE A 179 19.90 -4.35 -6.40
N LEU A 180 19.03 -5.09 -7.10
CA LEU A 180 18.57 -6.43 -6.72
C LEU A 180 19.11 -7.57 -7.60
N ALA A 181 19.37 -7.32 -8.89
CA ALA A 181 19.64 -8.36 -9.89
C ALA A 181 20.86 -9.22 -9.56
N ASP A 182 21.94 -8.60 -9.08
CA ASP A 182 23.21 -9.30 -8.79
C ASP A 182 23.35 -9.71 -7.32
N LYS A 183 22.30 -9.55 -6.51
CA LYS A 183 22.36 -9.88 -5.09
C LYS A 183 22.22 -11.39 -4.90
N PRO A 184 23.21 -12.04 -4.26
CA PRO A 184 23.11 -13.47 -3.97
C PRO A 184 21.99 -13.71 -2.96
N VAL A 185 21.46 -14.94 -2.94
CA VAL A 185 20.60 -15.39 -1.84
C VAL A 185 21.43 -15.53 -0.57
N GLY A 186 20.93 -14.96 0.52
CA GLY A 186 21.62 -14.88 1.81
C GLY A 186 21.91 -13.43 2.18
N LYS A 187 22.24 -13.20 3.46
CA LYS A 187 22.32 -11.84 3.98
C LYS A 187 23.48 -11.04 3.40
N MET A 188 23.12 -9.93 2.79
CA MET A 188 23.97 -8.80 2.51
C MET A 188 23.68 -7.65 3.48
N GLN A 189 24.72 -6.98 3.95
CA GLN A 189 24.58 -5.76 4.74
C GLN A 189 24.83 -4.56 3.84
N VAL A 190 23.82 -3.70 3.71
CA VAL A 190 23.94 -2.41 3.03
C VAL A 190 23.65 -1.35 4.08
N PRO A 191 24.65 -0.61 4.60
CA PRO A 191 24.49 0.25 5.76
C PRO A 191 23.32 1.25 5.66
N ALA A 192 23.12 1.85 4.48
CA ALA A 192 21.99 2.75 4.24
C ALA A 192 20.64 2.02 4.33
N LEU A 193 20.55 0.80 3.81
CA LEU A 193 19.34 -0.03 3.90
C LEU A 193 19.05 -0.45 5.34
N GLU A 194 20.06 -0.77 6.15
CA GLU A 194 19.87 -1.14 7.56
C GLU A 194 19.20 -0.01 8.37
N ASN A 195 19.50 1.25 8.06
CA ASN A 195 18.86 2.39 8.69
C ASN A 195 17.36 2.48 8.33
N VAL A 196 17.00 2.26 7.05
CA VAL A 196 15.59 2.27 6.62
C VAL A 196 14.85 1.04 7.15
N LYS A 197 15.51 -0.13 7.19
CA LYS A 197 14.99 -1.36 7.81
C LYS A 197 14.62 -1.16 9.27
N LEU A 198 15.45 -0.43 10.01
CA LEU A 198 15.17 -0.11 11.41
C LEU A 198 13.87 0.69 11.55
N ILE A 199 13.64 1.67 10.69
CA ILE A 199 12.39 2.45 10.68
C ILE A 199 11.17 1.56 10.40
N SER A 200 11.25 0.72 9.36
CA SER A 200 10.19 -0.26 9.06
C SER A 200 9.94 -1.23 10.22
N LYS A 201 11.01 -1.68 10.89
CA LYS A 201 10.92 -2.56 12.06
C LYS A 201 10.24 -1.87 13.24
N GLU A 202 10.64 -0.65 13.57
CA GLU A 202 10.04 0.16 14.64
C GLU A 202 8.54 0.38 14.39
N PHE A 203 8.17 0.74 13.15
CA PHE A 203 6.77 0.88 12.77
C PHE A 203 5.99 -0.42 12.99
N LEU A 204 6.51 -1.55 12.53
CA LEU A 204 5.84 -2.85 12.65
C LEU A 204 5.76 -3.35 14.10
N GLN A 205 6.66 -2.91 14.98
CA GLN A 205 6.67 -3.25 16.40
C GLN A 205 5.61 -2.51 17.23
N GLN A 206 4.89 -1.54 16.66
CA GLN A 206 3.83 -0.83 17.36
C GLN A 206 2.80 -1.81 17.97
N PRO A 207 2.34 -1.61 19.22
CA PRO A 207 1.48 -2.57 19.92
C PRO A 207 0.20 -2.95 19.18
N LYS A 208 -0.37 -2.01 18.41
CA LYS A 208 -1.59 -2.20 17.62
C LYS A 208 -1.36 -2.95 16.30
N LEU A 209 -0.10 -3.07 15.87
CA LEU A 209 0.28 -3.67 14.59
C LEU A 209 1.02 -5.00 14.77
N LYS A 210 1.90 -5.11 15.77
CA LYS A 210 2.83 -6.25 15.95
C LYS A 210 2.18 -7.62 16.10
N TYR A 211 0.90 -7.68 16.48
CA TYR A 211 0.15 -8.92 16.66
C TYR A 211 -0.63 -9.36 15.43
N TRP A 212 -0.70 -8.52 14.39
CA TRP A 212 -1.31 -8.91 13.12
C TRP A 212 -0.42 -9.91 12.38
N ARG A 213 -1.04 -10.90 11.75
CA ARG A 213 -0.34 -12.00 11.08
C ARG A 213 0.66 -11.50 10.01
N PRO A 214 0.34 -10.50 9.16
CA PRO A 214 1.29 -9.98 8.17
C PRO A 214 2.51 -9.33 8.84
N SER A 215 2.26 -8.49 9.85
CA SER A 215 3.32 -7.82 10.63
C SER A 215 4.20 -8.81 11.37
N GLN A 216 3.63 -9.84 12.01
CA GLN A 216 4.40 -10.90 12.65
C GLN A 216 5.28 -11.66 11.64
N ARG A 217 4.73 -11.96 10.46
CA ARG A 217 5.49 -12.66 9.41
C ARG A 217 6.70 -11.84 8.97
N VAL A 218 6.50 -10.54 8.71
CA VAL A 218 7.59 -9.65 8.33
C VAL A 218 8.57 -9.45 9.48
N LEU A 219 8.10 -9.16 10.69
CA LEU A 219 8.94 -8.97 11.88
C LEU A 219 9.81 -10.20 12.19
N ARG A 220 9.28 -11.41 12.02
CA ARG A 220 10.11 -12.61 12.21
C ARG A 220 11.33 -12.59 11.30
N ARG A 221 11.20 -12.14 10.05
CA ARG A 221 12.30 -12.04 9.09
C ARG A 221 13.24 -10.89 9.40
N LEU A 222 12.68 -9.72 9.73
CA LEU A 222 13.48 -8.58 10.20
C LEU A 222 14.35 -8.91 11.43
N ASN A 223 13.98 -9.93 12.20
CA ASN A 223 14.67 -10.35 13.43
C ASN A 223 15.40 -11.69 13.32
N LEU A 224 15.27 -12.42 12.21
CA LEU A 224 15.89 -13.74 12.08
C LEU A 224 17.42 -13.57 12.07
N PRO A 225 18.15 -14.27 12.96
CA PRO A 225 19.60 -14.32 12.92
C PRO A 225 20.04 -14.88 11.58
N SER A 226 20.98 -14.20 10.95
CA SER A 226 21.22 -14.30 9.52
C SER A 226 22.01 -15.54 9.09
N ASP A 227 22.49 -16.29 10.07
CA ASP A 227 23.29 -17.50 9.86
C ASP A 227 22.46 -18.77 10.08
N GLU A 228 21.22 -18.65 10.59
CA GLU A 228 20.33 -19.78 10.73
C GLU A 228 19.63 -20.06 9.40
N LYS A 229 20.19 -21.00 8.63
CA LYS A 229 19.41 -21.71 7.62
C LYS A 229 18.18 -22.28 8.34
N PRO A 230 16.94 -21.91 7.96
CA PRO A 230 15.76 -22.41 8.65
C PRO A 230 15.75 -23.93 8.54
N GLY A 231 15.93 -24.60 9.67
CA GLY A 231 15.87 -26.06 9.74
C GLY A 231 14.56 -26.58 9.12
N GLY A 232 14.57 -27.81 8.60
CA GLY A 232 13.46 -28.35 7.80
C GLY A 232 12.07 -28.31 8.45
N SER A 233 11.99 -28.20 9.79
CA SER A 233 10.74 -28.02 10.54
C SER A 233 10.18 -26.59 10.49
N VAL A 234 11.04 -25.55 10.53
CA VAL A 234 10.66 -24.14 10.41
C VAL A 234 10.12 -23.85 9.00
N ARG A 235 10.69 -24.51 7.97
CA ARG A 235 10.21 -24.50 6.57
C ARG A 235 8.77 -24.95 6.38
N ARG A 236 8.22 -25.83 7.24
CA ARG A 236 6.82 -26.27 7.12
C ARG A 236 5.81 -25.34 7.79
N GLN A 237 6.20 -24.66 8.87
CA GLN A 237 5.28 -23.78 9.61
C GLN A 237 5.09 -22.42 8.95
N LEU A 238 6.13 -21.92 8.29
CA LEU A 238 6.08 -20.71 7.50
C LEU A 238 5.88 -21.18 6.06
N ARG A 239 4.70 -20.95 5.47
CA ARG A 239 4.52 -21.10 4.01
C ARG A 239 5.41 -20.06 3.33
N TYR A 240 6.69 -20.40 3.15
CA TYR A 240 7.67 -19.53 2.54
C TYR A 240 7.26 -19.27 1.10
N ARG A 241 7.22 -18.00 0.71
CA ARG A 241 7.10 -17.64 -0.71
C ARG A 241 8.42 -17.91 -1.38
N ARG A 242 8.35 -18.22 -2.67
CA ARG A 242 9.52 -18.38 -3.53
C ARG A 242 10.48 -17.19 -3.42
N SER A 243 9.92 -15.98 -3.35
CA SER A 243 10.63 -14.72 -3.12
C SER A 243 11.37 -14.60 -1.79
N ASP A 244 11.15 -15.52 -0.85
CA ASP A 244 11.87 -15.52 0.42
C ASP A 244 13.23 -16.19 0.32
N TYR A 245 13.47 -17.00 -0.71
CA TYR A 245 14.68 -17.82 -0.83
C TYR A 245 15.22 -17.92 -2.24
N GLU A 246 14.57 -17.29 -3.22
CA GLU A 246 15.07 -17.16 -4.58
C GLU A 246 15.16 -15.68 -4.94
N ASN A 247 16.17 -15.34 -5.74
CA ASN A 247 16.26 -14.01 -6.34
C ASN A 247 15.12 -13.87 -7.34
N VAL A 248 14.11 -13.09 -6.96
CA VAL A 248 12.87 -12.93 -7.73
C VAL A 248 13.14 -12.33 -9.11
N ILE A 249 14.09 -11.40 -9.19
CA ILE A 249 14.47 -10.74 -10.45
C ILE A 249 15.00 -11.78 -11.44
N GLN A 250 15.92 -12.64 -10.99
CA GLN A 250 16.48 -13.71 -11.82
C GLN A 250 15.45 -14.79 -12.14
N THR A 251 14.64 -15.16 -11.16
CA THR A 251 13.70 -16.28 -11.26
C THR A 251 12.53 -15.98 -12.20
N MET A 252 12.03 -14.74 -12.15
CA MET A 252 10.95 -14.30 -13.04
C MET A 252 11.48 -13.80 -14.38
N GLY A 253 12.80 -13.64 -14.54
CA GLY A 253 13.39 -13.00 -15.71
C GLY A 253 12.92 -11.55 -15.86
N ALA A 254 12.58 -10.89 -14.75
CA ALA A 254 12.03 -9.54 -14.74
C ALA A 254 13.08 -8.56 -15.28
N LYS A 255 12.65 -7.67 -16.16
CA LYS A 255 13.46 -6.58 -16.71
C LYS A 255 13.21 -5.29 -15.95
N PRO A 256 14.09 -4.28 -16.08
CA PRO A 256 13.84 -2.94 -15.54
C PRO A 256 12.47 -2.36 -15.91
N GLU A 257 12.03 -2.59 -17.15
CA GLU A 257 10.74 -2.11 -17.65
C GLU A 257 9.56 -2.78 -16.93
N ASP A 258 9.64 -4.09 -16.70
CA ASP A 258 8.59 -4.83 -15.98
C ASP A 258 8.46 -4.32 -14.53
N ILE A 259 9.59 -4.06 -13.86
CA ILE A 259 9.59 -3.48 -12.50
C ILE A 259 8.99 -2.08 -12.50
N ALA A 260 9.29 -1.26 -13.52
CA ALA A 260 8.75 0.09 -13.63
C ALA A 260 7.23 0.09 -13.84
N GLU A 261 6.70 -0.81 -14.66
CA GLU A 261 5.26 -0.98 -14.89
C GLU A 261 4.55 -1.41 -13.60
N GLU A 262 5.07 -2.44 -12.92
CA GLU A 262 4.56 -2.92 -11.65
C GLU A 262 4.58 -1.82 -10.55
N LEU A 263 5.63 -0.99 -10.51
CA LEU A 263 5.68 0.16 -9.60
C LEU A 263 4.68 1.26 -9.98
N ALA A 264 4.40 1.45 -11.27
CA ALA A 264 3.37 2.38 -11.72
C ALA A 264 1.97 1.94 -11.23
N ASP A 265 1.70 0.65 -11.25
CA ASP A 265 0.46 0.08 -10.71
C ASP A 265 0.36 0.25 -9.19
N VAL A 266 1.45 -0.02 -8.45
CA VAL A 266 1.51 0.25 -7.00
C VAL A 266 1.22 1.73 -6.70
N VAL A 267 1.83 2.65 -7.43
CA VAL A 267 1.63 4.11 -7.24
C VAL A 267 0.19 4.50 -7.58
N SER A 268 -0.36 3.98 -8.68
CA SER A 268 -1.77 4.18 -9.09
C SER A 268 -2.75 3.67 -8.02
N GLY A 269 -2.45 2.51 -7.42
CA GLY A 269 -3.19 1.96 -6.28
C GLY A 269 -3.15 2.90 -5.06
N CYS A 270 -1.97 3.42 -4.72
CA CYS A 270 -1.79 4.39 -3.62
C CYS A 270 -2.60 5.68 -3.86
N GLU A 271 -2.60 6.23 -5.07
CA GLU A 271 -3.38 7.44 -5.39
C GLU A 271 -4.88 7.24 -5.21
N LYS A 272 -5.39 6.08 -5.66
CA LYS A 272 -6.80 5.72 -5.52
C LYS A 272 -7.17 5.48 -4.05
N PHE A 273 -6.31 4.77 -3.31
CA PHE A 273 -6.47 4.59 -1.88
C PHE A 273 -6.60 5.93 -1.17
N LEU A 274 -5.65 6.85 -1.38
CA LEU A 274 -5.69 8.18 -0.79
C LEU A 274 -6.93 8.97 -1.19
N LYS A 275 -7.35 8.90 -2.46
CA LYS A 275 -8.57 9.59 -2.94
C LYS A 275 -9.82 9.18 -2.18
N CYS A 276 -9.92 7.91 -1.76
CA CYS A 276 -11.05 7.38 -1.02
C CYS A 276 -11.01 7.72 0.48
N ILE A 277 -9.83 7.74 1.09
CA ILE A 277 -9.65 7.92 2.54
C ILE A 277 -9.53 9.38 2.96
N LYS A 278 -8.90 10.21 2.12
CA LYS A 278 -8.58 11.60 2.47
C LYS A 278 -9.82 12.47 2.60
N ASN A 279 -9.74 13.47 3.48
CA ASN A 279 -10.70 14.56 3.49
C ASN A 279 -10.25 15.67 2.53
N PRO A 280 -11.03 16.00 1.48
CA PRO A 280 -10.66 17.06 0.54
C PRO A 280 -10.36 18.39 1.26
N GLY A 281 -9.25 19.03 0.90
CA GLY A 281 -8.84 20.31 1.47
C GLY A 281 -8.20 20.25 2.87
N GLN A 282 -8.26 19.11 3.56
CA GLN A 282 -7.65 18.93 4.89
C GLN A 282 -6.43 18.00 4.86
N TYR A 283 -6.31 17.17 3.83
CA TYR A 283 -5.18 16.26 3.66
C TYR A 283 -3.86 17.00 3.47
N LYS A 284 -2.86 16.68 4.29
CA LYS A 284 -1.49 17.19 4.15
C LYS A 284 -0.56 16.04 3.75
N SER A 285 0.06 16.16 2.58
CA SER A 285 1.12 15.24 2.17
C SER A 285 2.28 15.33 3.15
N ALA A 286 2.90 14.20 3.46
CA ALA A 286 4.13 14.17 4.24
C ALA A 286 5.33 14.78 3.50
N TYR A 287 5.28 14.87 2.17
CA TYR A 287 6.34 15.43 1.33
C TYR A 287 5.86 16.71 0.66
N CYS A 288 6.70 17.75 0.68
CA CYS A 288 6.38 19.03 0.05
C CYS A 288 6.49 18.96 -1.47
N PRO A 289 5.89 19.90 -2.23
CA PRO A 289 5.98 19.93 -3.68
C PRO A 289 7.41 20.01 -4.25
N GLU A 290 8.37 20.49 -3.45
CA GLU A 290 9.79 20.58 -3.82
C GLU A 290 10.53 19.24 -3.69
N ALA A 291 10.00 18.29 -2.91
CA ALA A 291 10.53 16.93 -2.74
C ALA A 291 10.29 16.09 -4.00
N THR A 292 11.03 16.41 -5.06
CA THR A 292 10.91 15.79 -6.39
C THR A 292 12.04 14.81 -6.66
N TRP A 293 11.83 13.96 -7.67
CA TRP A 293 12.87 13.07 -8.19
C TRP A 293 14.15 13.84 -8.56
N ASP A 294 14.03 14.86 -9.39
CA ASP A 294 15.18 15.62 -9.90
C ASP A 294 15.97 16.29 -8.76
N ALA A 295 15.27 16.79 -7.73
CA ALA A 295 15.91 17.40 -6.57
C ALA A 295 16.58 16.40 -5.63
N SER A 296 16.08 15.16 -5.57
CA SER A 296 16.48 14.18 -4.54
C SER A 296 17.43 13.09 -5.06
N PHE A 297 17.20 12.58 -6.27
CA PHE A 297 17.80 11.32 -6.75
C PHE A 297 18.47 11.41 -8.11
N ALA A 298 18.42 12.55 -8.80
CA ALA A 298 19.05 12.69 -10.13
C ALA A 298 20.54 12.29 -10.15
N ASN A 299 21.24 12.48 -9.03
CA ASN A 299 22.66 12.14 -8.90
C ASN A 299 22.93 10.84 -8.13
N ASP A 300 21.92 10.24 -7.51
CA ASP A 300 22.04 9.03 -6.69
C ASP A 300 20.73 8.23 -6.75
N THR A 301 20.59 7.46 -7.82
CA THR A 301 19.40 6.61 -8.03
C THR A 301 19.42 5.37 -7.14
N GLU A 302 20.61 4.93 -6.66
CA GLU A 302 20.74 3.80 -5.74
C GLU A 302 20.12 4.14 -4.38
N ALA A 303 20.30 5.36 -3.87
CA ALA A 303 19.64 5.81 -2.64
C ALA A 303 18.11 5.66 -2.70
N CYS A 304 17.52 5.89 -3.88
CA CYS A 304 16.09 5.71 -4.10
C CYS A 304 15.66 4.24 -3.99
N ALA A 305 16.43 3.34 -4.62
CA ALA A 305 16.21 1.91 -4.53
C ALA A 305 16.35 1.41 -3.07
N VAL A 306 17.37 1.88 -2.35
CA VAL A 306 17.57 1.57 -0.92
C VAL A 306 16.35 1.97 -0.09
N ILE A 307 15.80 3.17 -0.31
CA ILE A 307 14.61 3.63 0.42
C ILE A 307 13.41 2.73 0.07
N LEU A 308 13.12 2.49 -1.20
CA LEU A 308 12.00 1.65 -1.63
C LEU A 308 12.09 0.23 -1.01
N VAL A 309 13.24 -0.43 -1.16
CA VAL A 309 13.49 -1.78 -0.63
C VAL A 309 13.37 -1.80 0.89
N GLY A 310 13.82 -0.75 1.56
CA GLY A 310 13.77 -0.62 3.02
C GLY A 310 12.37 -0.36 3.57
N ILE A 311 11.54 0.41 2.87
CA ILE A 311 10.14 0.70 3.29
C ILE A 311 9.14 -0.34 2.83
N GLY A 312 9.48 -1.15 1.82
CA GLY A 312 8.62 -2.20 1.27
C GLY A 312 7.99 -3.11 2.34
N PRO A 313 8.75 -3.63 3.33
CA PRO A 313 8.19 -4.44 4.42
C PRO A 313 7.10 -3.73 5.23
N MET A 314 7.27 -2.43 5.49
CA MET A 314 6.30 -1.60 6.21
C MET A 314 5.05 -1.34 5.36
N LEU A 315 5.22 -0.96 4.09
CA LEU A 315 4.11 -0.73 3.17
C LEU A 315 3.29 -2.01 2.95
N TYR A 316 3.95 -3.13 2.68
CA TYR A 316 3.30 -4.43 2.51
C TYR A 316 2.54 -4.85 3.77
N ALA A 317 3.22 -4.99 4.91
CA ALA A 317 2.59 -5.57 6.09
C ALA A 317 1.54 -4.64 6.70
N GLY A 318 1.74 -3.32 6.62
CA GLY A 318 0.75 -2.35 7.09
C GLY A 318 -0.54 -2.40 6.25
N THR A 319 -0.43 -2.34 4.92
CA THR A 319 -1.60 -2.41 4.03
C THR A 319 -2.28 -3.78 4.09
N ARG A 320 -1.49 -4.87 4.11
CA ARG A 320 -2.06 -6.23 4.24
C ARG A 320 -2.80 -6.43 5.57
N SER A 321 -2.29 -5.85 6.66
CA SER A 321 -3.00 -5.90 7.94
C SER A 321 -4.33 -5.15 7.87
N LEU A 322 -4.40 -4.04 7.13
CA LEU A 322 -5.65 -3.31 6.91
C LEU A 322 -6.66 -4.13 6.09
N ILE A 323 -6.21 -4.82 5.04
CA ILE A 323 -7.05 -5.75 4.26
C ILE A 323 -7.62 -6.84 5.17
N GLU A 324 -6.80 -7.47 6.00
CA GLU A 324 -7.28 -8.52 6.93
C GLU A 324 -8.26 -7.95 7.97
N ALA A 325 -7.98 -6.77 8.52
CA ALA A 325 -8.89 -6.10 9.47
C ALA A 325 -10.23 -5.73 8.82
N TRP A 326 -10.19 -5.27 7.57
CA TRP A 326 -11.38 -4.96 6.79
C TRP A 326 -12.20 -6.22 6.49
N LEU A 327 -11.57 -7.31 6.05
CA LEU A 327 -12.25 -8.60 5.83
C LEU A 327 -12.92 -9.10 7.12
N ASP A 328 -12.22 -9.04 8.25
CA ASP A 328 -12.79 -9.41 9.55
C ASP A 328 -13.98 -8.50 9.93
N ALA A 329 -13.92 -7.21 9.64
CA ALA A 329 -15.02 -6.28 9.90
C ALA A 329 -16.21 -6.49 8.96
N PHE A 330 -15.95 -6.85 7.70
CA PHE A 330 -16.96 -7.08 6.68
C PHE A 330 -17.75 -8.37 6.94
N TRP A 331 -17.06 -9.48 7.22
CA TRP A 331 -17.70 -10.79 7.33
C TRP A 331 -18.36 -11.07 8.69
N ARG A 332 -17.95 -10.41 9.78
CA ARG A 332 -18.37 -10.77 11.14
C ARG A 332 -19.62 -10.03 11.65
N CYS A 333 -20.62 -9.69 10.86
CA CYS A 333 -21.86 -9.02 11.33
C CYS A 333 -22.45 -9.60 12.65
N PRO A 334 -22.64 -8.81 13.73
CA PRO A 334 -21.78 -7.78 14.29
C PRO A 334 -21.00 -8.29 15.54
N PRO A 335 -19.70 -7.96 15.65
CA PRO A 335 -19.26 -7.27 16.86
C PRO A 335 -18.53 -5.97 16.49
N PHE A 336 -18.99 -4.86 17.09
CA PHE A 336 -18.36 -3.53 17.05
C PHE A 336 -16.84 -3.53 17.22
N ILE A 337 -16.29 -4.58 17.83
CA ILE A 337 -14.86 -4.82 18.05
C ILE A 337 -14.08 -4.87 16.73
N ALA A 338 -14.53 -5.63 15.71
CA ALA A 338 -13.78 -5.78 14.46
C ALA A 338 -13.68 -4.45 13.69
N TYR A 339 -14.79 -3.71 13.67
CA TYR A 339 -14.87 -2.40 13.06
C TYR A 339 -13.99 -1.36 13.79
N ASN A 340 -14.00 -1.36 15.12
CA ASN A 340 -13.10 -0.52 15.91
C ASN A 340 -11.62 -0.86 15.67
N ARG A 341 -11.28 -2.14 15.51
CA ARG A 341 -9.90 -2.56 15.17
C ARG A 341 -9.47 -2.01 13.81
N MET A 342 -10.33 -2.10 12.78
CA MET A 342 -10.05 -1.52 11.47
C MET A 342 -9.81 -0.01 11.56
N ARG A 343 -10.68 0.74 12.26
CA ARG A 343 -10.51 2.20 12.46
C ARG A 343 -9.21 2.55 13.19
N GLU A 344 -8.88 1.82 14.24
CA GLU A 344 -7.64 2.03 14.98
C GLU A 344 -6.42 1.70 14.13
N LEU A 345 -6.50 0.71 13.25
CA LEU A 345 -5.43 0.37 12.34
C LEU A 345 -5.20 1.47 11.30
N VAL A 346 -6.25 2.05 10.71
CA VAL A 346 -6.13 3.21 9.82
C VAL A 346 -5.34 4.35 10.48
N LYS A 347 -5.62 4.66 11.76
CA LYS A 347 -4.86 5.67 12.52
C LYS A 347 -3.39 5.28 12.69
N VAL A 348 -3.11 4.01 13.01
CA VAL A 348 -1.73 3.49 13.16
C VAL A 348 -0.95 3.56 11.85
N LEU A 349 -1.62 3.40 10.71
CA LEU A 349 -1.02 3.56 9.39
C LEU A 349 -0.65 5.02 9.06
N GLY A 350 -1.02 5.99 9.92
CA GLY A 350 -0.70 7.41 9.76
C GLY A 350 -1.89 8.25 9.28
N PHE A 351 -3.05 7.63 9.01
CA PHE A 351 -4.25 8.31 8.53
C PHE A 351 -5.08 8.83 9.72
N VAL A 352 -4.78 10.05 10.16
CA VAL A 352 -5.39 10.70 11.33
C VAL A 352 -6.37 11.81 10.93
N GLU A 353 -7.35 12.08 11.80
CA GLU A 353 -8.26 13.23 11.67
C GLU A 353 -7.49 14.52 12.01
N PRO A 354 -7.74 15.66 11.32
CA PRO A 354 -8.80 15.89 10.33
C PRO A 354 -8.41 15.53 8.88
N GLU A 355 -7.15 15.14 8.63
CA GLU A 355 -6.64 14.89 7.27
C GLU A 355 -7.36 13.75 6.54
N CYS A 356 -7.87 12.79 7.31
CA CYS A 356 -8.68 11.68 6.84
C CYS A 356 -10.14 11.83 7.28
N ARG A 357 -11.06 11.21 6.54
CA ARG A 357 -12.49 11.24 6.89
C ARG A 357 -12.69 10.76 8.32
N ALA A 358 -13.48 11.50 9.08
CA ALA A 358 -13.82 11.11 10.43
C ALA A 358 -14.45 9.72 10.39
N SER A 359 -13.79 8.74 11.01
CA SER A 359 -14.28 7.38 11.12
C SER A 359 -14.67 6.71 9.76
N PRO A 360 -13.70 6.28 8.93
CA PRO A 360 -13.98 5.72 7.61
C PRO A 360 -14.96 4.54 7.69
N ARG A 361 -15.94 4.52 6.79
CA ARG A 361 -16.89 3.40 6.69
C ARG A 361 -16.17 2.19 6.08
N THR A 362 -16.70 1.00 6.34
CA THR A 362 -16.20 -0.22 5.68
C THR A 362 -16.21 -0.09 4.17
N SER A 363 -17.21 0.59 3.60
CA SER A 363 -17.31 0.88 2.17
C SER A 363 -16.30 1.91 1.65
N ASP A 364 -15.82 2.83 2.50
CA ASP A 364 -14.73 3.74 2.12
C ASP A 364 -13.41 2.97 2.03
N VAL A 365 -13.16 2.09 3.01
CA VAL A 365 -11.96 1.24 3.05
C VAL A 365 -11.98 0.19 1.94
N ASP A 366 -13.12 -0.43 1.68
CA ASP A 366 -13.32 -1.35 0.55
C ASP A 366 -12.94 -0.68 -0.78
N LYS A 367 -13.55 0.47 -1.08
CA LYS A 367 -13.24 1.25 -2.28
C LYS A 367 -11.76 1.66 -2.37
N ALA A 368 -11.14 1.98 -1.23
CA ALA A 368 -9.73 2.34 -1.18
C ALA A 368 -8.82 1.14 -1.47
N LEU A 369 -9.19 -0.06 -1.01
CA LEU A 369 -8.41 -1.29 -1.14
C LEU A 369 -8.63 -2.02 -2.47
N CYS A 370 -9.74 -1.80 -3.18
CA CYS A 370 -10.07 -2.44 -4.46
C CYS A 370 -9.01 -2.31 -5.58
N ARG A 371 -7.97 -1.48 -5.39
CA ARG A 371 -6.88 -1.22 -6.35
C ARG A 371 -5.48 -1.36 -5.76
N LEU A 372 -5.39 -1.76 -4.50
CA LEU A 372 -4.17 -2.27 -3.89
C LEU A 372 -4.46 -3.73 -3.56
N ASP A 373 -4.58 -4.52 -4.62
CA ASP A 373 -4.92 -5.92 -4.52
C ASP A 373 -3.69 -6.75 -4.10
N ASP A 374 -3.87 -8.07 -4.14
CA ASP A 374 -2.84 -9.00 -3.74
C ASP A 374 -1.57 -8.84 -4.59
N ASN A 375 -1.70 -8.57 -5.89
CA ASN A 375 -0.58 -8.46 -6.82
C ASN A 375 0.31 -7.26 -6.51
N GLU A 376 -0.24 -6.04 -6.42
CA GLU A 376 0.60 -4.85 -6.16
C GLU A 376 1.31 -4.96 -4.79
N LEU A 377 0.64 -5.53 -3.79
CA LEU A 377 1.26 -5.77 -2.49
C LEU A 377 2.34 -6.85 -2.56
N TYR A 378 2.15 -7.91 -3.35
CA TYR A 378 3.18 -8.92 -3.54
C TYR A 378 4.36 -8.39 -4.34
N THR A 379 4.14 -7.50 -5.30
CA THR A 379 5.21 -6.76 -5.98
C THR A 379 6.05 -5.98 -4.96
N VAL A 380 5.43 -5.18 -4.09
CA VAL A 380 6.16 -4.44 -3.03
C VAL A 380 6.95 -5.39 -2.13
N TYR A 381 6.34 -6.51 -1.75
CA TYR A 381 6.99 -7.52 -0.92
C TYR A 381 8.17 -8.20 -1.62
N ASP A 382 8.03 -8.54 -2.89
CA ASP A 382 9.07 -9.18 -3.68
C ASP A 382 10.22 -8.17 -3.90
N LEU A 383 9.92 -6.93 -4.25
CA LEU A 383 10.92 -5.86 -4.36
C LEU A 383 11.56 -5.47 -3.01
N SER A 384 11.03 -5.94 -1.87
CA SER A 384 11.68 -5.74 -0.56
C SER A 384 12.97 -6.56 -0.40
N GLY A 385 13.30 -7.46 -1.33
CA GLY A 385 14.59 -8.16 -1.31
C GLY A 385 14.76 -9.12 -0.12
N PHE A 386 13.66 -9.74 0.33
CA PHE A 386 13.70 -10.66 1.49
C PHE A 386 14.72 -11.79 1.34
N TRP A 387 15.00 -12.27 0.12
CA TRP A 387 16.02 -13.32 -0.10
C TRP A 387 17.47 -12.86 0.14
N ALA A 388 17.74 -11.55 0.03
CA ALA A 388 19.08 -10.98 0.01
C ALA A 388 19.42 -10.17 1.26
N PHE A 389 18.45 -9.56 1.94
CA PHE A 389 18.74 -8.61 3.01
C PHE A 389 18.16 -9.00 4.39
N TYR A 390 17.39 -10.08 4.46
CA TYR A 390 16.62 -10.50 5.63
C TYR A 390 16.68 -12.01 5.80
#